data_AF-A0A918DAG8-F1
#
_entry.id   AF-A0A918DAG8-F1
#
_cell.length_a   1.000
_cell.length_b   1.000
_cell.length_c   1.000
_cell.angle_alpha   90.00
_cell.angle_beta   90.00
_cell.angle_gamma   90.00
#
_symmetry.space_group_name_H-M   'P 1'
#
loop_
_entity.id
_entity.type
_entity.pdbx_description
1 polymer ?
#
loop_
_entity_poly.entity_id
_entity_poly.type
_entity_poly.pdbx_seq_one_letter_code
_entity_poly.pdbx_strand_id
1 'polypeptide(L)'
;MNIPWTIKGITDDFTTCHCCGRRGLKRTVALMPLDADGNEDGTAEDVVYYGTACAATALGWTQGKVTETGHASQRERDERDAYARRIISLYAPVESAPVRDQARVFYGRNRRQRNTGVKATEEMAQLLAEARATLADTTTGPARPGRIEDFRRYLVVLTQDGHIHLVRRVPQDETKRHEQAAAAHRRADEISGSVLTVAALDAESAREVAYSDDLTRAWNAKAWQAAHA
;
A
#
# COMPACT_ATOMS: atom_id res chain seq x y z
N MET A 1 38.14 2.77 6.21
CA MET A 1 37.19 3.43 5.29
C MET A 1 35.91 3.67 6.06
N ASN A 2 35.45 4.92 6.15
CA ASN A 2 34.16 5.23 6.73
C ASN A 2 33.13 5.00 5.62
N ILE A 3 32.31 3.95 5.71
CA ILE A 3 31.25 3.69 4.73
C ILE A 3 30.23 4.82 4.87
N PRO A 4 29.91 5.59 3.82
CA PRO A 4 28.83 6.57 3.89
C PRO A 4 27.49 5.86 4.02
N TRP A 5 26.54 6.45 4.73
CA TRP A 5 25.23 5.85 5.02
C TRP A 5 24.09 6.79 4.64
N THR A 6 22.97 6.23 4.23
CA THR A 6 21.69 6.95 4.13
C THR A 6 20.64 6.30 5.02
N ILE A 7 19.69 7.10 5.52
CA ILE A 7 18.54 6.61 6.30
C ILE A 7 17.46 6.14 5.34
N LYS A 8 17.04 4.88 5.48
CA LYS A 8 15.91 4.32 4.72
C LYS A 8 14.57 4.45 5.45
N GLY A 9 14.61 4.65 6.76
CA GLY A 9 13.44 4.79 7.62
C GLY A 9 13.72 4.35 9.06
N ILE A 10 12.65 4.14 9.79
CA ILE A 10 12.67 3.64 11.17
C ILE A 10 11.77 2.41 11.28
N THR A 11 12.11 1.48 12.16
CA THR A 11 11.30 0.28 12.37
C THR A 11 11.34 -0.17 13.82
N ASP A 12 10.23 -0.75 14.26
CA ASP A 12 10.07 -1.33 15.59
C ASP A 12 10.22 -2.87 15.53
N ASP A 13 10.40 -3.46 14.34
CA ASP A 13 10.57 -4.91 14.12
C ASP A 13 11.96 -5.41 14.59
N PHE A 14 12.97 -4.54 14.52
CA PHE A 14 14.34 -4.84 14.96
C PHE A 14 14.61 -4.18 16.31
N THR A 15 14.89 -5.00 17.32
CA THR A 15 15.04 -4.55 18.71
C THR A 15 16.49 -4.60 19.22
N THR A 16 17.45 -4.89 18.34
CA THR A 16 18.89 -5.01 18.66
C THR A 16 19.71 -4.09 17.76
N CYS A 17 20.63 -3.30 18.35
CA CYS A 17 21.55 -2.45 17.59
C CYS A 17 22.64 -3.30 16.93
N HIS A 18 22.78 -3.22 15.61
CA HIS A 18 23.86 -3.89 14.87
C HIS A 18 25.26 -3.30 15.17
N CYS A 19 25.35 -2.03 15.61
CA CYS A 19 26.62 -1.37 15.94
C CYS A 19 27.17 -1.81 17.31
N CYS A 20 26.35 -1.78 18.36
CA CYS A 20 26.80 -1.98 19.74
C CYS A 20 26.20 -3.20 20.45
N GLY A 21 25.34 -3.98 19.77
CA GLY A 21 24.69 -5.17 20.32
C GLY A 21 23.62 -4.91 21.39
N ARG A 22 23.33 -3.63 21.73
CA ARG A 22 22.29 -3.28 22.72
C ARG A 22 20.93 -3.82 22.27
N ARG A 23 20.27 -4.56 23.15
CA ARG A 23 18.94 -5.18 22.95
C ARG A 23 17.82 -4.37 23.62
N GLY A 24 16.58 -4.74 23.33
CA GLY A 24 15.39 -4.12 23.94
C GLY A 24 15.14 -2.70 23.45
N LEU A 25 15.60 -2.37 22.25
CA LEU A 25 15.31 -1.10 21.61
C LEU A 25 13.83 -1.05 21.22
N LYS A 26 13.16 0.05 21.54
CA LYS A 26 11.78 0.29 21.11
C LYS A 26 11.68 0.58 19.61
N ARG A 27 12.78 1.04 19.01
CA ARG A 27 12.89 1.51 17.64
C ARG A 27 14.35 1.47 17.18
N THR A 28 14.56 1.14 15.93
CA THR A 28 15.84 1.24 15.23
C THR A 28 15.72 2.10 13.97
N VAL A 29 16.85 2.64 13.54
CA VAL A 29 17.03 3.37 12.29
C VAL A 29 17.68 2.43 11.30
N ALA A 30 17.06 2.25 10.14
CA ALA A 30 17.59 1.44 9.05
C ALA A 30 18.56 2.28 8.21
N LEU A 31 19.80 1.84 8.11
CA LEU A 31 20.85 2.50 7.34
C LEU A 31 21.28 1.62 6.17
N MET A 32 21.29 2.22 4.96
CA MET A 32 21.81 1.60 3.75
C MET A 32 23.21 2.17 3.47
N PRO A 33 24.22 1.32 3.21
CA PRO A 33 25.53 1.79 2.76
C PRO A 33 25.44 2.52 1.42
N LEU A 34 26.32 3.48 1.22
CA LEU A 34 26.47 4.22 -0.04
C LEU A 34 27.85 3.93 -0.66
N ASP A 35 27.91 3.96 -1.98
CA ASP A 35 29.16 3.87 -2.75
C ASP A 35 29.92 5.21 -2.70
N ALA A 36 31.08 5.26 -3.37
CA ALA A 36 31.90 6.47 -3.44
C ALA A 36 31.22 7.64 -4.15
N ASP A 37 30.22 7.38 -4.99
CA ASP A 37 29.46 8.35 -5.75
C ASP A 37 28.17 8.79 -5.02
N GLY A 38 27.87 8.17 -3.87
CA GLY A 38 26.70 8.45 -3.05
C GLY A 38 25.43 7.69 -3.46
N ASN A 39 25.54 6.67 -4.30
CA ASN A 39 24.43 5.77 -4.63
C ASN A 39 24.32 4.65 -3.60
N GLU A 40 23.15 4.03 -3.49
CA GLU A 40 22.95 2.87 -2.61
C GLU A 40 23.86 1.71 -3.04
N ASP A 41 24.69 1.23 -2.12
CA ASP A 41 25.68 0.16 -2.33
C ASP A 41 25.27 -1.12 -1.60
N GLY A 42 24.14 -1.69 -2.03
CA GLY A 42 23.65 -2.92 -1.44
C GLY A 42 22.18 -3.20 -1.74
N THR A 43 21.71 -4.26 -1.10
CA THR A 43 20.32 -4.74 -1.13
C THR A 43 19.71 -4.63 0.26
N ALA A 44 18.45 -5.07 0.41
CA ALA A 44 17.81 -5.15 1.72
C ALA A 44 18.60 -5.99 2.76
N GLU A 45 19.47 -6.89 2.32
CA GLU A 45 20.32 -7.71 3.19
C GLU A 45 21.50 -6.93 3.80
N ASP A 46 21.94 -5.86 3.14
CA ASP A 46 23.07 -5.02 3.56
C ASP A 46 22.65 -3.90 4.53
N VAL A 47 21.34 -3.78 4.78
CA VAL A 47 20.77 -2.80 5.70
C VAL A 47 21.15 -3.12 7.13
N VAL A 48 21.66 -2.11 7.86
CA VAL A 48 21.95 -2.23 9.28
C VAL A 48 20.94 -1.46 10.13
N TYR A 49 20.56 -2.05 11.27
CA TYR A 49 19.59 -1.48 12.20
C TYR A 49 20.28 -0.94 13.43
N TYR A 50 20.40 0.38 13.53
CA TYR A 50 21.08 1.04 14.63
C TYR A 50 20.09 1.72 15.59
N GLY A 51 20.42 1.75 16.88
CA GLY A 51 19.77 2.70 17.79
C GLY A 51 20.12 4.13 17.40
N THR A 52 19.25 5.10 17.71
CA THR A 52 19.40 6.51 17.29
C THR A 52 20.76 7.11 17.61
N ALA A 53 21.33 6.79 18.78
CA ALA A 53 22.66 7.27 19.16
C ALA A 53 23.78 6.69 18.27
N CYS A 54 23.75 5.39 17.97
CA CYS A 54 24.73 4.76 17.07
C CYS A 54 24.57 5.25 15.63
N ALA A 55 23.33 5.45 15.17
CA ALA A 55 23.06 6.04 13.87
C ALA A 55 23.60 7.47 13.77
N ALA A 56 23.42 8.29 14.82
CA ALA A 56 23.96 9.64 14.88
C ALA A 56 25.50 9.64 14.78
N THR A 57 26.18 8.74 15.48
CA THR A 57 27.63 8.57 15.35
C THR A 57 28.04 8.12 13.94
N ALA A 58 27.36 7.12 13.36
CA ALA A 58 27.67 6.61 12.03
C ALA A 58 27.50 7.67 10.92
N LEU A 59 26.49 8.53 11.05
CA LEU A 59 26.17 9.60 10.09
C LEU A 59 26.94 10.91 10.35
N GLY A 60 27.61 11.04 11.51
CA GLY A 60 28.17 12.31 11.96
C GLY A 60 27.10 13.38 12.23
N TRP A 61 25.89 12.98 12.63
CA TRP A 61 24.73 13.85 12.84
C TRP A 61 24.36 13.97 14.32
N THR A 62 23.46 14.90 14.65
CA THR A 62 22.80 14.91 15.96
C THR A 62 21.68 13.85 16.01
N GLN A 63 21.37 13.33 17.20
CA GLN A 63 20.26 12.39 17.37
C GLN A 63 18.91 12.99 16.97
N GLY A 64 18.73 14.31 17.16
CA GLY A 64 17.54 15.03 16.71
C GLY A 64 17.37 14.98 15.19
N LYS A 65 18.45 15.28 14.45
CA LYS A 65 18.45 15.19 12.98
C LYS A 65 18.16 13.78 12.48
N VAL A 66 18.78 12.76 13.10
CA VAL A 66 18.51 11.34 12.75
C VAL A 66 17.04 10.98 12.95
N THR A 67 16.45 11.42 14.07
CA THR A 67 15.05 11.15 14.39
C THR A 67 14.12 11.83 13.38
N GLU A 68 14.37 13.11 13.08
CA GLU A 68 13.60 13.87 12.10
C GLU A 68 13.67 13.26 10.70
N THR A 69 14.88 12.99 10.19
CA THR A 69 15.06 12.37 8.88
C THR A 69 14.46 10.97 8.84
N GLY A 70 14.63 10.15 9.88
CA GLY A 70 14.02 8.82 9.96
C GLY A 70 12.50 8.85 9.89
N HIS A 71 11.85 9.80 10.58
CA HIS A 71 10.41 10.01 10.47
C HIS A 71 9.99 10.51 9.10
N ALA A 72 10.76 11.41 8.47
CA ALA A 72 10.49 11.87 7.12
C ALA A 72 10.55 10.72 6.10
N SER A 73 11.62 9.92 6.10
CA SER A 73 11.77 8.75 5.22
C SER A 73 10.68 7.70 5.46
N GLN A 74 10.25 7.52 6.71
CA GLN A 74 9.14 6.63 7.02
C GLN A 74 7.82 7.12 6.41
N ARG A 75 7.50 8.42 6.53
CA ARG A 75 6.29 8.99 5.91
C ARG A 75 6.31 8.84 4.39
N GLU A 76 7.44 9.11 3.75
CA GLU A 76 7.59 8.93 2.30
C GLU A 76 7.40 7.47 1.87
N ARG A 77 7.83 6.50 2.70
CA ARG A 77 7.54 5.08 2.48
C ARG A 77 6.05 4.78 2.66
N ASP A 78 5.43 5.28 3.73
CA ASP A 78 4.01 5.07 4.01
C ASP A 78 3.14 5.61 2.87
N GLU A 79 3.50 6.76 2.29
CA GLU A 79 2.84 7.35 1.11
C GLU A 79 3.03 6.48 -0.14
N ARG A 80 4.25 5.99 -0.40
CA ARG A 80 4.53 5.05 -1.51
C ARG A 80 3.75 3.75 -1.35
N ASP A 81 3.66 3.23 -0.14
CA ASP A 81 2.90 2.02 0.19
C ASP A 81 1.40 2.23 -0.02
N ALA A 82 0.85 3.36 0.43
CA ALA A 82 -0.55 3.71 0.21
C ALA A 82 -0.86 3.82 -1.29
N TYR A 83 0.01 4.47 -2.05
CA TYR A 83 -0.10 4.54 -3.51
C TYR A 83 -0.05 3.15 -4.15
N ALA A 84 0.91 2.30 -3.77
CA ALA A 84 1.03 0.94 -4.28
C ALA A 84 -0.23 0.09 -3.99
N ARG A 85 -0.76 0.16 -2.77
CA ARG A 85 -2.00 -0.53 -2.38
C ARG A 85 -3.20 -0.07 -3.22
N ARG A 86 -3.30 1.22 -3.49
CA ARG A 86 -4.32 1.79 -4.38
C ARG A 86 -4.20 1.26 -5.80
N ILE A 87 -2.99 1.31 -6.38
CA ILE A 87 -2.71 0.81 -7.74
C ILE A 87 -3.08 -0.67 -7.86
N ILE A 88 -2.64 -1.51 -6.92
CA ILE A 88 -2.95 -2.94 -6.93
C ILE A 88 -4.46 -3.16 -6.77
N SER A 89 -5.12 -2.47 -5.83
CA SER A 89 -6.57 -2.63 -5.60
C SER A 89 -7.43 -2.26 -6.82
N LEU A 90 -6.99 -1.29 -7.62
CA LEU A 90 -7.69 -0.83 -8.81
C LEU A 90 -7.40 -1.70 -10.04
N TYR A 91 -6.13 -2.06 -10.27
CA TYR A 91 -5.69 -2.62 -11.54
C TYR A 91 -5.41 -4.12 -11.51
N ALA A 92 -5.04 -4.72 -10.37
CA ALA A 92 -4.79 -6.16 -10.32
C ALA A 92 -6.04 -6.98 -10.71
N PRO A 93 -7.27 -6.61 -10.30
CA PRO A 93 -8.47 -7.36 -10.69
C PRO A 93 -8.76 -7.40 -12.20
N VAL A 94 -8.18 -6.47 -12.97
CA VAL A 94 -8.39 -6.37 -14.42
C VAL A 94 -7.18 -6.84 -15.21
N GLU A 95 -6.11 -7.30 -14.56
CA GLU A 95 -4.88 -7.76 -15.23
C GLU A 95 -5.14 -8.92 -16.20
N SER A 96 -6.07 -9.82 -15.84
CA SER A 96 -6.50 -10.93 -16.70
C SER A 96 -7.75 -10.62 -17.55
N ALA A 97 -8.22 -9.37 -17.56
CA ALA A 97 -9.39 -8.97 -18.35
C ALA A 97 -9.03 -8.87 -19.85
N PRO A 98 -10.01 -8.92 -20.77
CA PRO A 98 -9.76 -8.61 -22.18
C PRO A 98 -9.12 -7.23 -22.35
N VAL A 99 -8.25 -7.08 -23.36
CA VAL A 99 -7.52 -5.83 -23.65
C VAL A 99 -8.42 -4.59 -23.69
N ARG A 100 -9.65 -4.74 -24.24
CA ARG A 100 -10.65 -3.67 -24.28
C ARG A 100 -11.05 -3.17 -22.89
N ASP A 101 -11.22 -4.07 -21.94
CA ASP A 101 -11.62 -3.75 -20.57
C ASP A 101 -10.46 -3.12 -19.80
N GLN A 102 -9.24 -3.67 -19.96
CA GLN A 102 -8.02 -3.06 -19.41
C GLN A 102 -7.88 -1.61 -19.87
N ALA A 103 -8.02 -1.36 -21.18
CA ALA A 103 -7.95 -0.02 -21.75
C ALA A 103 -9.05 0.91 -21.23
N ARG A 104 -10.29 0.42 -21.10
CA ARG A 104 -11.40 1.22 -20.57
C ARG A 104 -11.18 1.63 -19.11
N VAL A 105 -10.72 0.71 -18.28
CA VAL A 105 -10.41 0.96 -16.86
C VAL A 105 -9.26 1.95 -16.71
N PHE A 106 -8.20 1.77 -17.50
CA PHE A 106 -7.03 2.65 -17.48
C PHE A 106 -7.38 4.08 -17.96
N TYR A 107 -7.92 4.25 -19.17
CA TYR A 107 -8.22 5.58 -19.70
C TYR A 107 -9.40 6.26 -19.00
N GLY A 108 -10.29 5.51 -18.35
CA GLY A 108 -11.35 6.08 -17.51
C GLY A 108 -10.78 6.96 -16.39
N ARG A 109 -9.63 6.55 -15.83
CA ARG A 109 -8.88 7.27 -14.78
C ARG A 109 -7.84 8.21 -15.37
N ASN A 110 -7.17 7.79 -16.44
CA ASN A 110 -6.10 8.52 -17.11
C ASN A 110 -6.61 9.22 -18.37
N ARG A 111 -7.69 10.01 -18.26
CA ARG A 111 -8.36 10.62 -19.44
C ARG A 111 -7.41 11.43 -20.32
N ARG A 112 -6.42 12.10 -19.71
CA ARG A 112 -5.42 12.91 -20.42
C ARG A 112 -4.47 12.06 -21.29
N GLN A 113 -4.33 10.77 -21.00
CA GLN A 113 -3.44 9.86 -21.74
C GLN A 113 -4.13 9.14 -22.91
N ARG A 114 -5.45 9.35 -23.11
CA ARG A 114 -6.20 8.62 -24.15
C ARG A 114 -5.68 8.87 -25.58
N ASN A 115 -5.12 10.04 -25.83
CA ASN A 115 -4.67 10.48 -27.17
C ASN A 115 -3.15 10.67 -27.25
N THR A 116 -2.38 10.17 -26.28
CA THR A 116 -0.92 10.36 -26.24
C THR A 116 -0.14 9.22 -26.91
N GLY A 117 -0.84 8.22 -27.47
CA GLY A 117 -0.22 7.01 -28.06
C GLY A 117 0.24 5.98 -27.02
N VAL A 118 0.06 6.28 -25.73
CA VAL A 118 0.34 5.40 -24.60
C VAL A 118 -0.54 4.15 -24.68
N LYS A 119 0.05 2.96 -24.57
CA LYS A 119 -0.67 1.69 -24.59
C LYS A 119 -1.11 1.31 -23.18
N ALA A 120 -2.41 1.40 -22.91
CA ALA A 120 -2.98 1.16 -21.58
C ALA A 120 -2.55 -0.16 -20.92
N THR A 121 -2.41 -1.25 -21.69
CA THR A 121 -2.02 -2.55 -21.14
C THR A 121 -0.57 -2.58 -20.65
N GLU A 122 0.33 -1.93 -21.39
CA GLU A 122 1.76 -1.87 -21.04
C GLU A 122 1.97 -0.97 -19.81
N GLU A 123 1.33 0.21 -19.78
CA GLU A 123 1.37 1.10 -18.61
C GLU A 123 0.77 0.47 -17.36
N MET A 124 -0.37 -0.21 -17.51
CA MET A 124 -1.01 -0.87 -16.37
C MET A 124 -0.12 -1.98 -15.82
N ALA A 125 0.54 -2.75 -16.68
CA ALA A 125 1.51 -3.77 -16.27
C ALA A 125 2.72 -3.14 -15.57
N GLN A 126 3.25 -2.02 -16.06
CA GLN A 126 4.33 -1.28 -15.42
C GLN A 126 3.93 -0.77 -14.03
N LEU A 127 2.78 -0.09 -13.91
CA LEU A 127 2.26 0.40 -12.63
C LEU A 127 2.08 -0.73 -11.61
N LEU A 128 1.56 -1.89 -12.05
CA LEU A 128 1.40 -3.05 -11.19
C LEU A 128 2.75 -3.65 -10.77
N ALA A 129 3.72 -3.73 -11.68
CA ALA A 129 5.07 -4.21 -11.37
C ALA A 129 5.76 -3.30 -10.33
N GLU A 130 5.71 -1.98 -10.53
CA GLU A 130 6.27 -0.99 -9.60
C GLU A 130 5.58 -1.05 -8.23
N ALA A 131 4.25 -1.14 -8.20
CA ALA A 131 3.50 -1.25 -6.95
C ALA A 131 3.82 -2.55 -6.19
N ARG A 132 3.92 -3.69 -6.88
CA ARG A 132 4.30 -4.97 -6.28
C ARG A 132 5.74 -4.96 -5.77
N ALA A 133 6.68 -4.39 -6.54
CA ALA A 133 8.06 -4.23 -6.11
C ALA A 133 8.15 -3.34 -4.86
N THR A 134 7.38 -2.25 -4.84
CA THR A 134 7.28 -1.36 -3.67
C THR A 134 6.85 -2.15 -2.44
N LEU A 135 5.74 -2.90 -2.49
CA LEU A 135 5.26 -3.67 -1.34
C LEU A 135 6.11 -4.90 -0.99
N ALA A 136 6.91 -5.41 -1.94
CA ALA A 136 7.88 -6.47 -1.70
C ALA A 136 9.18 -5.98 -1.02
N ASP A 137 9.45 -4.68 -0.98
CA ASP A 137 10.67 -4.10 -0.38
C ASP A 137 10.82 -4.41 1.13
N THR A 138 11.79 -5.25 1.49
CA THR A 138 12.05 -5.67 2.87
C THR A 138 13.06 -4.81 3.62
N THR A 139 13.50 -3.69 3.04
CA THR A 139 14.56 -2.81 3.59
C THR A 139 14.28 -2.30 5.01
N THR A 140 13.02 -2.14 5.39
CA THR A 140 12.63 -1.58 6.70
C THR A 140 11.56 -2.41 7.42
N GLY A 141 11.49 -3.70 7.10
CA GLY A 141 10.53 -4.63 7.70
C GLY A 141 10.10 -5.74 6.74
N PRO A 142 9.13 -6.59 7.12
CA PRO A 142 8.65 -7.65 6.25
C PRO A 142 7.95 -7.13 4.99
N ALA A 143 7.82 -7.99 3.98
CA ALA A 143 7.04 -7.72 2.78
C ALA A 143 5.58 -7.43 3.16
N ARG A 144 4.98 -6.43 2.50
CA ARG A 144 3.60 -6.01 2.73
C ARG A 144 2.65 -6.79 1.82
N PRO A 145 1.38 -7.00 2.23
CA PRO A 145 0.40 -7.67 1.39
C PRO A 145 0.19 -6.91 0.08
N GLY A 146 0.25 -7.61 -1.05
CA GLY A 146 0.33 -6.98 -2.38
C GLY A 146 -0.25 -7.83 -3.51
N ARG A 147 -0.92 -8.94 -3.18
CA ARG A 147 -1.59 -9.81 -4.15
C ARG A 147 -3.10 -9.82 -3.96
N ILE A 148 -3.84 -10.41 -4.90
CA ILE A 148 -5.31 -10.45 -4.84
C ILE A 148 -5.77 -11.33 -3.68
N GLU A 149 -5.00 -12.37 -3.33
CA GLU A 149 -5.22 -13.26 -2.18
C GLU A 149 -5.14 -12.49 -0.84
N ASP A 150 -4.46 -11.35 -0.82
CA ASP A 150 -4.36 -10.50 0.36
C ASP A 150 -5.57 -9.58 0.55
N PHE A 151 -6.43 -9.46 -0.47
CA PHE A 151 -7.55 -8.51 -0.43
C PHE A 151 -8.53 -8.87 0.68
N ARG A 152 -9.04 -7.84 1.34
CA ARG A 152 -10.12 -7.95 2.32
C ARG A 152 -11.38 -7.35 1.72
N ARG A 153 -12.54 -7.91 2.08
CA ARG A 153 -13.83 -7.33 1.71
C ARG A 153 -14.15 -6.14 2.60
N TYR A 154 -14.74 -5.11 2.00
CA TYR A 154 -15.21 -3.90 2.66
C TYR A 154 -16.65 -3.62 2.25
N LEU A 155 -17.51 -3.41 3.24
CA LEU A 155 -18.85 -2.85 3.05
C LEU A 155 -18.71 -1.34 2.95
N VAL A 156 -19.32 -0.76 1.92
CA VAL A 156 -19.32 0.66 1.64
C VAL A 156 -20.75 1.15 1.59
N VAL A 157 -21.11 2.10 2.45
CA VAL A 157 -22.41 2.76 2.45
C VAL A 157 -22.26 4.09 1.70
N LEU A 158 -23.05 4.26 0.64
CA LEU A 158 -23.11 5.48 -0.15
C LEU A 158 -24.37 6.27 0.22
N THR A 159 -24.31 7.59 0.15
CA THR A 159 -25.48 8.47 0.21
C THR A 159 -26.26 8.41 -1.10
N GLN A 160 -27.45 9.02 -1.14
CA GLN A 160 -28.24 9.16 -2.37
C GLN A 160 -27.46 9.81 -3.52
N ASP A 161 -26.60 10.79 -3.21
CA ASP A 161 -25.75 11.50 -4.17
C ASP A 161 -24.48 10.73 -4.55
N GLY A 162 -24.32 9.50 -4.06
CA GLY A 162 -23.19 8.62 -4.36
C GLY A 162 -21.92 8.91 -3.56
N HIS A 163 -21.96 9.77 -2.55
CA HIS A 163 -20.81 10.00 -1.66
C HIS A 163 -20.67 8.88 -0.62
N ILE A 164 -19.43 8.51 -0.30
CA ILE A 164 -19.17 7.50 0.74
C ILE A 164 -19.52 8.05 2.12
N HIS A 165 -20.53 7.47 2.75
CA HIS A 165 -20.88 7.70 4.15
C HIS A 165 -19.98 6.89 5.09
N LEU A 166 -19.74 5.62 4.78
CA LEU A 166 -18.98 4.71 5.63
C LEU A 166 -18.24 3.65 4.80
N VAL A 167 -17.02 3.31 5.22
CA VAL A 167 -16.31 2.11 4.78
C VAL A 167 -15.96 1.27 6.00
N ARG A 168 -16.31 -0.02 5.98
CA ARG A 168 -16.04 -0.93 7.08
C ARG A 168 -15.59 -2.28 6.58
N ARG A 169 -14.48 -2.78 7.12
CA ARG A 169 -13.98 -4.14 6.82
C ARG A 169 -15.05 -5.17 7.18
N VAL A 170 -15.23 -6.16 6.31
CA VAL A 170 -16.14 -7.28 6.53
C VAL A 170 -15.47 -8.30 7.46
N PRO A 171 -16.10 -8.69 8.58
CA PRO A 171 -15.59 -9.71 9.48
C PRO A 171 -15.52 -11.08 8.81
N GLN A 172 -14.56 -11.90 9.25
CA GLN A 172 -14.49 -13.30 8.84
C GLN A 172 -15.62 -14.13 9.46
N ASP A 173 -15.98 -13.83 10.70
CA ASP A 173 -17.10 -14.45 11.42
C ASP A 173 -18.44 -14.19 10.70
N GLU A 174 -19.20 -15.26 10.46
CA GLU A 174 -20.44 -15.24 9.68
C GLU A 174 -21.55 -14.46 10.39
N THR A 175 -21.71 -14.65 11.71
CA THR A 175 -22.73 -13.95 12.50
C THR A 175 -22.48 -12.44 12.48
N LYS A 176 -21.25 -12.02 12.78
CA LYS A 176 -20.86 -10.59 12.72
C LYS A 176 -20.99 -10.02 11.32
N ARG A 177 -20.76 -10.83 10.28
CA ARG A 177 -20.94 -10.41 8.88
C ARG A 177 -22.41 -10.13 8.57
N HIS A 178 -23.32 -11.01 8.96
CA HIS A 178 -24.77 -10.81 8.78
C HIS A 178 -25.27 -9.59 9.57
N GLU A 179 -24.85 -9.44 10.83
CA GLU A 179 -25.18 -8.28 11.65
C GLU A 179 -24.70 -6.97 11.03
N GLN A 180 -23.46 -6.94 10.56
CA GLN A 180 -22.88 -5.77 9.90
C GLN A 180 -23.58 -5.45 8.58
N ALA A 181 -23.93 -6.46 7.78
CA ALA A 181 -24.67 -6.26 6.54
C ALA A 181 -26.07 -5.69 6.82
N ALA A 182 -26.79 -6.25 7.78
CA ALA A 182 -28.10 -5.75 8.19
C ALA A 182 -28.03 -4.30 8.72
N ALA A 183 -27.01 -3.97 9.52
CA ALA A 183 -26.78 -2.61 10.00
C ALA A 183 -26.45 -1.64 8.86
N ALA A 184 -25.66 -2.07 7.88
CA ALA A 184 -25.34 -1.25 6.70
C ALA A 184 -26.58 -0.97 5.85
N HIS A 185 -27.46 -1.97 5.64
CA HIS A 185 -28.71 -1.79 4.91
C HIS A 185 -29.66 -0.84 5.63
N ARG A 186 -29.91 -1.02 6.94
CA ARG A 186 -30.73 -0.07 7.71
C ARG A 186 -30.20 1.35 7.59
N ARG A 187 -28.87 1.51 7.69
CA ARG A 187 -28.25 2.83 7.57
C ARG A 187 -28.39 3.43 6.18
N ALA A 188 -28.28 2.61 5.13
CA ALA A 188 -28.53 3.06 3.76
C ALA A 188 -29.98 3.51 3.59
N ASP A 189 -30.95 2.74 4.09
CA ASP A 189 -32.37 3.09 4.02
C ASP A 189 -32.67 4.42 4.73
N GLU A 190 -32.08 4.66 5.91
CA GLU A 190 -32.21 5.92 6.67
C GLU A 190 -31.71 7.15 5.90
N ILE A 191 -30.68 6.99 5.06
CA ILE A 191 -30.07 8.11 4.31
C ILE A 191 -30.44 8.10 2.82
N SER A 192 -31.44 7.30 2.44
CA SER A 192 -31.82 7.06 1.03
C SER A 192 -30.63 6.67 0.14
N GLY A 193 -29.69 5.94 0.73
CA GLY A 193 -28.41 5.57 0.16
C GLY A 193 -28.39 4.19 -0.48
N SER A 194 -27.19 3.66 -0.68
CA SER A 194 -26.98 2.29 -1.16
C SER A 194 -25.80 1.61 -0.46
N VAL A 195 -25.76 0.28 -0.54
CA VAL A 195 -24.66 -0.52 0.01
C VAL A 195 -23.94 -1.23 -1.12
N LEU A 196 -22.62 -1.09 -1.15
CA LEU A 196 -21.72 -1.84 -2.02
C LEU A 196 -20.81 -2.73 -1.19
N THR A 197 -20.35 -3.82 -1.79
CA THR A 197 -19.18 -4.54 -1.28
C THR A 197 -18.08 -4.56 -2.33
N VAL A 198 -16.87 -4.21 -1.90
CA VAL A 198 -15.66 -4.23 -2.73
C VAL A 198 -14.56 -5.00 -2.01
N ALA A 199 -13.57 -5.46 -2.76
CA ALA A 199 -12.35 -6.06 -2.24
C ALA A 199 -11.15 -5.14 -2.49
N ALA A 200 -10.30 -4.93 -1.49
CA ALA A 200 -9.11 -4.09 -1.62
C ALA A 200 -8.08 -4.48 -0.56
N LEU A 201 -6.85 -3.95 -0.67
CA LEU A 201 -5.80 -4.19 0.33
C LEU A 201 -6.07 -3.46 1.66
N ASP A 202 -6.68 -2.27 1.62
CA ASP A 202 -7.04 -1.49 2.80
C ASP A 202 -8.35 -0.71 2.61
N ALA A 203 -8.79 -0.02 3.67
CA ALA A 203 -10.05 0.74 3.66
C ALA A 203 -10.00 1.99 2.77
N GLU A 204 -8.83 2.57 2.55
CA GLU A 204 -8.66 3.75 1.69
C GLU A 204 -8.75 3.34 0.22
N SER A 205 -8.04 2.30 -0.17
CA SER A 205 -8.13 1.67 -1.48
C SER A 205 -9.55 1.16 -1.76
N ALA A 206 -10.27 0.67 -0.73
CA ALA A 206 -11.68 0.30 -0.87
C ALA A 206 -12.57 1.50 -1.23
N ARG A 207 -12.28 2.72 -0.74
CA ARG A 207 -13.00 3.94 -1.15
C ARG A 207 -12.80 4.22 -2.64
N GLU A 208 -11.56 4.12 -3.10
CA GLU A 208 -11.20 4.35 -4.50
C GLU A 208 -11.87 3.32 -5.43
N VAL A 209 -11.89 2.04 -5.04
CA VAL A 209 -12.61 1.00 -5.77
C VAL A 209 -14.13 1.26 -5.76
N ALA A 210 -14.70 1.72 -4.64
CA ALA A 210 -16.13 2.01 -4.56
C ALA A 210 -16.54 3.17 -5.49
N TYR A 211 -15.73 4.22 -5.61
CA TYR A 211 -15.97 5.33 -6.54
C TYR A 211 -15.65 5.02 -8.01
N SER A 212 -15.10 3.85 -8.29
CA SER A 212 -14.74 3.44 -9.65
C SER A 212 -15.97 3.23 -10.53
N ASP A 213 -15.77 3.06 -11.84
CA ASP A 213 -16.87 2.70 -12.74
C ASP A 213 -17.33 1.24 -12.53
N ASP A 214 -18.55 0.92 -13.01
CA ASP A 214 -19.16 -0.41 -12.85
C ASP A 214 -18.28 -1.55 -13.37
N LEU A 215 -17.51 -1.31 -14.44
CA LEU A 215 -16.67 -2.35 -15.03
C LEU A 215 -15.51 -2.69 -14.09
N THR A 216 -14.87 -1.70 -13.47
CA THR A 216 -13.86 -1.97 -12.43
C THR A 216 -14.46 -2.75 -11.26
N ARG A 217 -15.65 -2.37 -10.77
CA ARG A 217 -16.29 -3.07 -9.65
C ARG A 217 -16.66 -4.51 -10.00
N ALA A 218 -17.13 -4.76 -11.23
CA ALA A 218 -17.43 -6.11 -11.70
C ALA A 218 -16.18 -7.00 -11.74
N TRP A 219 -15.07 -6.49 -12.29
CA TRP A 219 -13.79 -7.22 -12.30
C TRP A 219 -13.21 -7.40 -10.90
N ASN A 220 -13.37 -6.41 -10.01
CA ASN A 220 -12.99 -6.51 -8.61
C ASN A 220 -13.69 -7.69 -7.91
N ALA A 221 -15.01 -7.80 -8.06
CA ALA A 221 -15.77 -8.90 -7.49
C ALA A 221 -15.36 -10.26 -8.08
N LYS A 222 -15.20 -10.34 -9.41
CA LYS A 222 -14.82 -11.57 -10.11
C LYS A 222 -13.42 -12.06 -9.73
N ALA A 223 -12.43 -11.17 -9.69
CA ALA A 223 -11.06 -11.52 -9.34
C ALA A 223 -10.95 -11.98 -7.88
N TRP A 224 -11.65 -11.30 -6.96
CA TRP A 224 -11.68 -11.71 -5.56
C TRP A 224 -12.31 -13.10 -5.40
N GLN A 225 -13.44 -13.36 -6.06
CA GLN A 225 -14.08 -14.68 -6.08
C GLN A 225 -13.14 -15.76 -6.62
N ALA A 226 -12.45 -15.50 -7.73
CA ALA A 226 -11.52 -16.47 -8.32
C ALA A 226 -10.35 -16.82 -7.40
N ALA A 227 -9.83 -15.84 -6.63
CA ALA A 227 -8.70 -16.05 -5.71
C ALA A 227 -9.10 -16.70 -4.37
N HIS A 228 -10.39 -16.75 -4.04
CA HIS A 228 -10.89 -17.22 -2.73
C HIS A 228 -12.00 -18.28 -2.84
N ALA A 229 -12.21 -18.84 -4.03
CA ALA A 229 -13.08 -19.99 -4.27
C ALA A 229 -12.33 -21.29 -3.91
#